data_AF-A0A7Y8WQ19-F1
#
_entry.id   AF-A0A7Y8WQ19-F1
#
_cell.length_a   1.000
_cell.length_b   1.000
_cell.length_c   1.000
_cell.angle_alpha   90.00
_cell.angle_beta   90.00
_cell.angle_gamma   90.00
#
_symmetry.space_group_name_H-M   'P 1'
#
loop_
_entity.id
_entity.type
_entity.pdbx_description
1 polymer ?
#
loop_
_entity_poly.entity_id
_entity_poly.type
_entity_poly.pdbx_seq_one_letter_code
_entity_poly.pdbx_strand_id
1 'polypeptide(L)'
;MKLNDVIKHFINNGYYEKTYIKNSSYINKEGKRESKDVIILPFKHVFVSANNNEVYIIEEKENLFTSKELEEIDNKILTFIQFLSNRDPIKYNINLVLLCPFETKKNQKEFNKMLGYERSKYTSRKIFLNTSSDNFENELSILPSFPLDVHLTLKQTQINSLTMKVKEVVNESLYNALLKDTIDDDTLNNILMSLNAGEAQNE
;
A
#
# COMPACT_ATOMS: atom_id res chain seq x y z
N MET A 1 14.64 20.82 15.27
CA MET A 1 14.16 19.43 15.13
C MET A 1 12.83 19.31 15.82
N LYS A 2 11.78 19.13 15.03
CA LYS A 2 10.38 19.02 15.48
C LYS A 2 9.86 17.58 15.42
N LEU A 3 10.68 16.66 14.89
CA LEU A 3 10.41 15.22 14.84
C LEU A 3 10.05 14.62 16.21
N ASN A 4 10.77 14.99 17.27
CA ASN A 4 10.47 14.49 18.61
C ASN A 4 9.09 14.91 19.12
N ASP A 5 8.61 16.08 18.72
CA ASP A 5 7.28 16.57 19.11
C ASP A 5 6.19 15.76 18.40
N VAL A 6 6.40 15.46 17.11
CA VAL A 6 5.50 14.58 16.34
C VAL A 6 5.50 13.15 16.90
N ILE A 7 6.67 12.59 17.25
CA ILE A 7 6.78 11.25 17.84
C ILE A 7 6.01 11.18 19.17
N LYS A 8 6.20 12.18 20.04
CA LYS A 8 5.46 12.28 21.31
C LYS A 8 3.97 12.38 21.08
N HIS A 9 3.53 13.15 20.09
CA HIS A 9 2.11 13.22 19.70
C HIS A 9 1.56 11.84 19.37
N PHE A 10 2.23 11.05 18.53
CA PHE A 10 1.76 9.70 18.19
C PHE A 10 1.72 8.77 19.40
N ILE A 11 2.77 8.75 20.23
CA ILE A 11 2.83 7.90 21.42
C ILE A 11 1.71 8.26 22.41
N ASN A 12 1.49 9.55 22.67
CA ASN A 12 0.45 10.02 23.59
C ASN A 12 -0.97 9.69 23.10
N ASN A 13 -1.15 9.54 21.79
CA ASN A 13 -2.44 9.24 21.16
C ASN A 13 -2.61 7.73 20.84
N GLY A 14 -1.83 6.86 21.48
CA GLY A 14 -2.03 5.40 21.42
C GLY A 14 -1.46 4.71 20.18
N TYR A 15 -0.55 5.37 19.46
CA TYR A 15 0.25 4.73 18.42
C TYR A 15 1.57 4.21 18.99
N TYR A 16 2.12 3.18 18.37
CA TYR A 16 3.40 2.61 18.78
C TYR A 16 4.32 2.40 17.57
N GLU A 17 5.63 2.49 17.81
CA GLU A 17 6.63 2.31 16.78
C GLU A 17 6.72 0.83 16.37
N LYS A 18 6.78 0.54 15.07
CA LYS A 18 6.78 -0.83 14.54
C LYS A 18 7.71 -0.97 13.36
N THR A 19 8.56 -2.00 13.40
CA THR A 19 9.35 -2.44 12.25
C THR A 19 8.65 -3.59 11.54
N TYR A 20 8.48 -3.48 10.22
CA TYR A 20 7.93 -4.56 9.41
C TYR A 20 9.05 -5.43 8.83
N ILE A 21 9.08 -6.70 9.24
CA ILE A 21 10.10 -7.67 8.83
C ILE A 21 9.39 -8.84 8.13
N LYS A 22 9.98 -9.31 7.03
CA LYS A 22 9.58 -10.53 6.35
C LYS A 22 10.78 -11.47 6.24
N ASN A 23 10.55 -12.74 6.53
CA ASN A 23 11.53 -13.78 6.28
C ASN A 23 11.57 -14.10 4.78
N SER A 24 12.74 -13.96 4.17
CA SER A 24 12.99 -14.28 2.77
C SER A 24 13.93 -15.46 2.66
N SER A 25 13.53 -16.51 1.93
CA SER A 25 14.40 -17.62 1.59
C SER A 25 15.18 -17.34 0.31
N TYR A 26 16.48 -17.66 0.29
CA TYR A 26 17.30 -17.65 -0.91
C TYR A 26 18.23 -18.87 -0.96
N ILE A 27 18.75 -19.19 -2.14
CA ILE A 27 19.75 -20.24 -2.32
C ILE A 27 21.13 -19.57 -2.28
N ASN A 28 21.98 -20.00 -1.34
CA ASN A 28 23.34 -19.47 -1.21
C ASN A 28 24.25 -20.00 -2.34
N LYS A 29 25.49 -19.51 -2.40
CA LYS A 29 26.47 -19.94 -3.41
C LYS A 29 26.84 -21.43 -3.36
N GLU A 30 26.54 -22.11 -2.25
CA GLU A 30 26.77 -23.53 -2.03
C GLU A 30 25.55 -24.40 -2.36
N GLY A 31 24.47 -23.80 -2.88
CA GLY A 31 23.22 -24.51 -3.20
C GLY A 31 22.31 -24.79 -2.00
N LYS A 32 22.62 -24.27 -0.80
CA LYS A 32 21.79 -24.44 0.41
C LYS A 32 20.74 -23.34 0.51
N ARG A 33 19.53 -23.72 0.93
CA ARG A 33 18.45 -22.79 1.24
C ARG A 33 18.73 -22.11 2.58
N GLU A 34 18.93 -20.81 2.55
CA GLU A 34 19.07 -19.97 3.73
C GLU A 34 17.86 -19.05 3.85
N SER A 35 17.63 -18.54 5.05
CA SER A 35 16.59 -17.55 5.32
C SER A 35 17.19 -16.31 5.96
N LYS A 36 16.78 -15.14 5.50
CA LYS A 36 17.18 -13.87 6.08
C LYS A 36 15.96 -12.99 6.30
N ASP A 37 15.97 -12.30 7.43
CA ASP A 37 14.99 -11.28 7.74
C ASP A 37 15.28 -10.01 6.96
N VAL A 38 14.26 -9.53 6.25
CA VAL A 38 14.30 -8.33 5.41
C VAL A 38 13.30 -7.34 5.93
N ILE A 39 13.73 -6.10 6.17
CA ILE A 39 12.84 -5.00 6.52
C ILE A 39 12.05 -4.62 5.25
N ILE A 40 10.73 -4.81 5.28
CA ILE A 40 9.85 -4.59 4.11
C ILE A 40 9.24 -3.19 4.07
N LEU A 41 9.32 -2.43 5.17
CA LEU A 41 9.00 -1.00 5.22
C LEU A 41 10.21 -0.25 5.77
N PRO A 42 11.18 0.13 4.92
CA PRO A 42 12.51 0.58 5.34
C PRO A 42 12.53 2.07 5.70
N PHE A 43 11.73 2.45 6.69
CA PHE A 43 11.70 3.80 7.27
C PHE A 43 12.09 3.74 8.74
N LYS A 44 12.73 4.81 9.22
CA LYS A 44 13.23 4.86 10.59
C LYS A 44 12.10 5.00 11.60
N HIS A 45 11.11 5.82 11.28
CA HIS A 45 10.01 6.18 12.17
C HIS A 45 8.69 5.76 11.55
N VAL A 46 8.18 4.61 12.02
CA VAL A 46 6.92 4.03 11.56
C VAL A 46 6.05 3.77 12.77
N PHE A 47 4.91 4.44 12.83
CA PHE A 47 3.93 4.35 13.91
C PHE A 47 2.67 3.67 13.42
N VAL A 48 2.10 2.81 14.26
CA VAL A 48 0.92 2.01 13.90
C VAL A 48 -0.11 2.17 14.99
N SER A 49 -1.38 2.24 14.58
CA SER A 49 -2.49 2.25 15.53
C SER A 49 -2.53 0.97 16.37
N ALA A 50 -3.08 1.06 17.59
CA ALA A 50 -3.29 -0.09 18.46
C ALA A 50 -3.96 -1.29 17.76
N ASN A 51 -4.91 -1.00 16.85
CA ASN A 51 -5.67 -2.02 16.11
C ASN A 51 -4.97 -2.51 14.83
N ASN A 52 -3.74 -2.08 14.54
CA ASN A 52 -3.01 -2.42 13.31
C ASN A 52 -3.82 -2.17 12.02
N ASN A 53 -4.55 -1.06 11.96
CA ASN A 53 -5.39 -0.70 10.82
C ASN A 53 -4.90 0.57 10.10
N GLU A 54 -3.92 1.27 10.66
CA GLU A 54 -3.41 2.54 10.19
C GLU A 54 -1.91 2.63 10.44
N VAL A 55 -1.16 3.15 9.47
CA VAL A 55 0.29 3.34 9.57
C VAL A 55 0.64 4.79 9.26
N TYR A 56 1.50 5.37 10.09
CA TYR A 56 2.13 6.66 9.90
C TYR A 56 3.63 6.47 9.69
N ILE A 57 4.16 7.03 8.62
CA ILE A 57 5.59 7.08 8.31
C ILE A 57 6.03 8.53 8.48
N ILE A 58 7.09 8.78 9.25
CA ILE A 58 7.54 10.13 9.56
C ILE A 58 8.94 10.35 9.01
N GLU A 59 9.11 11.36 8.16
CA GLU A 59 10.40 11.77 7.62
C GLU A 59 10.62 13.27 7.85
N GLU A 60 11.79 13.65 8.37
CA GLU A 60 12.17 15.05 8.60
C GLU A 60 13.37 15.42 7.72
N LYS A 61 13.33 16.62 7.13
CA LYS A 61 14.42 17.16 6.34
C LYS A 61 14.59 18.65 6.63
N GLU A 62 15.84 19.11 6.59
CA GLU A 62 16.19 20.53 6.77
C GLU A 62 15.81 21.41 5.58
N ASN A 63 15.43 20.81 4.45
CA ASN A 63 15.05 21.50 3.22
C ASN A 63 13.73 20.90 2.70
N LEU A 64 13.11 21.58 1.74
CA LEU A 64 11.94 21.03 1.05
C LEU A 64 12.26 19.68 0.40
N PHE A 65 11.23 18.83 0.34
CA PHE A 65 11.28 17.56 -0.38
C PHE A 65 11.15 17.84 -1.88
N THR A 66 12.08 17.29 -2.65
CA THR A 66 12.02 17.33 -4.12
C THR A 66 11.06 16.26 -4.64
N SER A 67 10.54 16.45 -5.86
CA SER A 67 9.67 15.48 -6.52
C SER A 67 10.30 14.08 -6.61
N LYS A 68 11.62 14.01 -6.91
CA LYS A 68 12.34 12.76 -7.02
C LYS A 68 12.39 12.01 -5.68
N GLU A 69 12.62 12.73 -4.58
CA GLU A 69 12.63 12.12 -3.24
C GLU A 69 11.25 11.60 -2.85
N LEU A 70 10.19 12.35 -3.17
CA LEU A 70 8.82 11.89 -2.92
C LEU A 70 8.48 10.63 -3.73
N GLU A 71 8.94 10.54 -4.97
CA GLU A 71 8.80 9.34 -5.81
C GLU A 71 9.58 8.15 -5.25
N GLU A 72 10.81 8.37 -4.75
CA GLU A 72 11.60 7.32 -4.09
C GLU A 72 10.91 6.80 -2.82
N ILE A 73 10.32 7.70 -2.02
CA ILE A 73 9.53 7.34 -0.84
C ILE A 73 8.27 6.55 -1.25
N ASP A 74 7.53 7.02 -2.26
CA ASP A 74 6.34 6.34 -2.77
C ASP A 74 6.66 4.94 -3.29
N ASN A 75 7.80 4.76 -3.97
CA ASN A 75 8.25 3.45 -4.44
C ASN A 75 8.55 2.48 -3.29
N LYS A 76 9.15 2.96 -2.18
CA LYS A 76 9.35 2.15 -0.96
C LYS A 76 8.01 1.72 -0.36
N ILE A 77 7.04 2.64 -0.28
CA ILE A 77 5.70 2.36 0.23
C ILE A 77 4.95 1.38 -0.68
N LEU A 78 5.01 1.56 -1.99
CA LEU A 78 4.43 0.65 -2.99
C LEU A 78 4.99 -0.76 -2.86
N THR A 79 6.30 -0.87 -2.65
CA THR A 79 6.96 -2.15 -2.41
C THR A 79 6.42 -2.81 -1.13
N PHE A 80 6.26 -2.03 -0.06
CA PHE A 80 5.62 -2.51 1.18
C PHE A 80 4.19 -3.01 0.95
N ILE A 81 3.37 -2.26 0.20
CA ILE A 81 1.97 -2.59 -0.12
C ILE A 81 1.85 -3.96 -0.82
N GLN A 82 2.84 -4.35 -1.63
CA GLN A 82 2.86 -5.66 -2.29
C GLN A 82 3.01 -6.83 -1.32
N PHE A 83 3.54 -6.60 -0.12
CA PHE A 83 3.63 -7.60 0.93
C PHE A 83 2.35 -7.74 1.75
N LEU A 84 1.39 -6.82 1.61
CA LEU A 84 0.13 -6.82 2.34
C LEU A 84 -0.98 -7.55 1.56
N SER A 85 -1.75 -8.35 2.28
CA SER A 85 -2.94 -9.00 1.76
C SER A 85 -4.02 -7.95 1.42
N ASN A 86 -4.94 -8.28 0.50
CA ASN A 86 -6.09 -7.40 0.22
C ASN A 86 -7.07 -7.27 1.41
N ARG A 87 -6.91 -8.11 2.44
CA ARG A 87 -7.70 -8.05 3.67
C ARG A 87 -7.04 -7.18 4.74
N ASP A 88 -5.78 -6.78 4.55
CA ASP A 88 -5.04 -6.00 5.53
C ASP A 88 -5.50 -4.53 5.47
N PRO A 89 -6.14 -3.98 6.52
CA PRO A 89 -6.68 -2.63 6.48
C PRO A 89 -5.61 -1.55 6.26
N ILE A 90 -4.39 -1.83 6.74
CA ILE A 90 -3.20 -0.98 6.57
C ILE A 90 -2.98 -0.62 5.10
N LYS A 91 -3.26 -1.55 4.17
CA LYS A 91 -3.06 -1.35 2.72
C LYS A 91 -3.77 -0.10 2.19
N TYR A 92 -4.84 0.31 2.86
CA TYR A 92 -5.68 1.44 2.47
C TYR A 92 -5.51 2.68 3.36
N ASN A 93 -4.73 2.57 4.44
CA ASN A 93 -4.56 3.63 5.42
C ASN A 93 -3.09 3.84 5.82
N ILE A 94 -2.26 4.10 4.80
CA ILE A 94 -0.87 4.51 4.96
C ILE A 94 -0.80 6.03 4.85
N ASN A 95 -0.25 6.67 5.87
CA ASN A 95 -0.07 8.11 5.99
C ASN A 95 1.41 8.43 6.05
N LEU A 96 1.85 9.44 5.31
CA LEU A 96 3.24 9.91 5.25
C LEU A 96 3.29 11.33 5.77
N VAL A 97 3.91 11.52 6.94
CA VAL A 97 4.12 12.82 7.59
C VAL A 97 5.50 13.33 7.22
N LEU A 98 5.54 14.47 6.53
CA LEU A 98 6.74 15.06 5.96
C LEU A 98 7.01 16.39 6.67
N LEU A 99 8.06 16.41 7.48
CA LEU A 99 8.49 17.58 8.22
C LEU A 99 9.56 18.31 7.43
N CYS A 100 9.27 19.52 6.96
CA CYS A 100 10.24 20.36 6.28
C CYS A 100 9.90 21.86 6.43
N PRO A 101 10.89 22.75 6.26
CA PRO A 101 10.65 24.18 6.35
C PRO A 101 9.99 24.72 5.07
N PHE A 102 8.91 25.50 5.21
CA PHE A 102 8.27 26.17 4.07
C PHE A 102 8.85 27.58 3.90
N GLU A 103 9.93 27.73 3.14
CA GLU A 103 10.41 29.07 2.80
C GLU A 103 9.52 29.71 1.72
N THR A 104 8.70 30.68 2.16
CA THR A 104 7.58 31.26 1.40
C THR A 104 7.94 32.12 0.19
N LYS A 105 9.22 32.48 -0.04
CA LYS A 105 9.59 33.43 -1.11
C LYS A 105 10.54 32.90 -2.19
N LYS A 106 11.47 31.98 -1.90
CA LYS A 106 12.43 31.49 -2.91
C LYS A 106 11.99 30.23 -3.64
N ASN A 107 11.16 29.39 -3.01
CA ASN A 107 10.86 28.04 -3.53
C ASN A 107 9.38 27.82 -3.87
N GLN A 108 8.61 28.89 -4.12
CA GLN A 108 7.15 28.80 -4.30
C GLN A 108 6.73 27.86 -5.45
N LYS A 109 7.50 27.79 -6.53
CA LYS A 109 7.24 26.85 -7.65
C LYS A 109 7.42 25.39 -7.24
N GLU A 110 8.43 25.10 -6.42
CA GLU A 110 8.73 23.75 -5.93
C GLU A 110 7.75 23.33 -4.83
N PHE A 111 7.41 24.26 -3.94
CA PHE A 111 6.33 24.09 -2.96
C PHE A 111 4.98 23.80 -3.63
N ASN A 112 4.60 24.54 -4.67
CA ASN A 112 3.36 24.27 -5.40
C ASN A 112 3.37 22.90 -6.11
N LYS A 113 4.53 22.46 -6.61
CA LYS A 113 4.69 21.10 -7.16
C LYS A 113 4.50 20.04 -6.07
N MET A 114 5.10 20.25 -4.89
CA MET A 114 5.00 19.37 -3.73
C MET A 114 3.55 19.24 -3.21
N LEU A 115 2.80 20.34 -3.14
CA LEU A 115 1.36 20.29 -2.82
C LEU A 115 0.56 19.47 -3.85
N GLY A 116 1.01 19.41 -5.11
CA GLY A 116 0.44 18.51 -6.11
C GLY A 116 0.54 17.03 -5.75
N TYR A 117 1.58 16.62 -5.02
CA TYR A 117 1.78 15.24 -4.56
C TYR A 117 0.90 14.86 -3.36
N GLU A 118 0.37 15.84 -2.62
CA GLU A 118 -0.60 15.61 -1.54
C GLU A 118 -1.86 14.89 -2.03
N ARG A 119 -2.15 15.00 -3.34
CA ARG A 119 -3.32 14.41 -4.00
C ARG A 119 -3.08 13.05 -4.65
N SER A 120 -1.88 12.45 -4.51
CA SER A 120 -1.61 11.11 -5.05
C SER A 120 -2.40 10.05 -4.27
N LYS A 121 -3.58 9.68 -4.79
CA LYS A 121 -4.55 8.81 -4.12
C LYS A 121 -4.13 7.34 -4.02
N TYR A 122 -3.03 6.93 -4.62
CA TYR A 122 -2.78 5.50 -4.89
C TYR A 122 -1.82 4.81 -3.92
N THR A 123 -1.01 5.56 -3.16
CA THR A 123 0.09 4.99 -2.35
C THR A 123 -0.05 5.30 -0.86
N SER A 124 -0.13 6.58 -0.52
CA SER A 124 -0.26 7.07 0.84
C SER A 124 -0.85 8.48 0.85
N ARG A 125 -1.55 8.82 1.93
CA ARG A 125 -1.92 10.20 2.21
C ARG A 125 -0.69 10.94 2.69
N LYS A 126 -0.29 12.01 2.02
CA LYS A 126 0.85 12.83 2.43
C LYS A 126 0.36 14.01 3.27
N ILE A 127 1.03 14.28 4.37
CA ILE A 127 0.74 15.38 5.29
C ILE A 127 2.04 16.14 5.46
N PHE A 128 2.08 17.39 5.03
CA PHE A 128 3.26 18.23 5.13
C PHE A 128 3.13 19.16 6.33
N LEU A 129 4.12 19.15 7.22
CA LEU A 129 4.15 20.00 8.41
C LEU A 129 5.31 20.98 8.32
N ASN A 130 5.01 22.28 8.50
CA ASN A 130 6.01 23.32 8.38
C ASN A 130 6.90 23.41 9.63
N THR A 131 8.13 22.92 9.56
CA THR A 131 9.07 22.97 10.70
C THR A 131 9.59 24.37 11.03
N SER A 132 9.44 25.33 10.12
CA SER A 132 9.79 26.74 10.34
C SER A 132 8.64 27.56 10.91
N SER A 133 7.48 26.95 11.17
CA SER A 133 6.36 27.66 11.78
C SER A 133 6.69 28.03 13.23
N ASP A 134 6.50 29.30 13.59
CA ASP A 134 6.63 29.79 14.97
C ASP A 134 5.65 29.09 15.92
N ASN A 135 4.52 28.62 15.39
CA ASN A 135 3.52 27.85 16.13
C ASN A 135 3.35 26.45 15.54
N PHE A 136 4.37 25.60 15.75
CA PHE A 136 4.35 24.21 15.30
C PHE A 136 3.26 23.36 15.98
N GLU A 137 2.77 23.74 17.16
CA GLU A 137 1.67 23.03 17.82
C GLU A 137 0.37 23.09 16.99
N ASN A 138 0.13 24.21 16.31
CA ASN A 138 -0.99 24.30 15.38
C ASN A 138 -0.82 23.36 14.18
N GLU A 139 0.40 23.19 13.67
CA GLU A 139 0.69 22.22 12.60
C GLU A 139 0.40 20.79 13.09
N LEU A 140 0.78 20.46 14.34
CA LEU A 140 0.50 19.16 14.96
C LEU A 140 -1.00 18.87 15.07
N SER A 141 -1.83 19.89 15.26
CA SER A 141 -3.29 19.73 15.37
C SER A 141 -3.96 19.19 14.08
N ILE A 142 -3.25 19.24 12.95
CA ILE A 142 -3.70 18.65 11.67
C ILE A 142 -3.62 17.12 11.72
N LEU A 143 -2.71 16.58 12.52
CA LEU A 143 -2.59 15.14 12.71
C LEU A 143 -3.74 14.62 13.56
N PRO A 144 -4.27 13.42 13.26
CA PRO A 144 -5.33 12.85 14.08
C PRO A 144 -4.84 12.64 15.51
N SER A 145 -5.75 12.88 16.44
CA SER A 145 -5.51 12.70 17.87
C SER A 145 -5.99 11.32 18.36
N PHE A 146 -6.53 10.49 17.47
CA PHE A 146 -6.97 9.14 17.81
C PHE A 146 -6.94 8.23 16.57
N PRO A 147 -6.68 6.92 16.75
CA PRO A 147 -6.77 5.94 15.68
C PRO A 147 -8.16 5.88 15.04
N LEU A 148 -8.20 5.85 13.72
CA LEU A 148 -9.46 5.64 13.00
C LEU A 148 -9.92 4.19 13.15
N ASP A 149 -11.18 3.97 13.54
CA ASP A 149 -11.78 2.64 13.51
C ASP A 149 -12.28 2.33 12.10
N VAL A 150 -11.51 1.53 11.35
CA VAL A 150 -11.85 1.14 9.99
C VAL A 150 -12.44 -0.26 10.00
N HIS A 151 -13.77 -0.34 9.90
CA HIS A 151 -14.47 -1.59 9.63
C HIS A 151 -14.56 -1.83 8.12
N LEU A 152 -13.66 -2.65 7.58
CA LEU A 152 -13.76 -3.10 6.19
C LEU A 152 -14.94 -4.07 6.03
N THR A 153 -16.11 -3.55 5.69
CA THR A 153 -17.20 -4.37 5.14
C THR A 153 -16.91 -4.61 3.66
N LEU A 154 -16.21 -5.70 3.35
CA LEU A 154 -16.06 -6.17 1.97
C LEU A 154 -17.45 -6.50 1.41
N LYS A 155 -18.07 -5.56 0.67
CA LYS A 155 -19.10 -5.95 -0.29
C LYS A 155 -18.44 -6.89 -1.30
N GLN A 156 -18.93 -8.12 -1.39
CA GLN A 156 -18.57 -9.18 -2.35
C GLN A 156 -18.70 -8.78 -3.84
N THR A 157 -18.82 -7.50 -4.16
CA THR A 157 -19.09 -6.98 -5.51
C THR A 157 -17.89 -7.02 -6.45
N GLN A 158 -16.65 -7.07 -5.97
CA GLN A 158 -15.48 -7.07 -6.87
C GLN A 158 -15.14 -8.46 -7.44
N ILE A 159 -15.36 -9.54 -6.69
CA ILE A 159 -15.21 -10.92 -7.20
C ILE A 159 -16.19 -11.12 -8.36
N ASN A 160 -17.44 -10.65 -8.23
CA ASN A 160 -18.45 -10.79 -9.28
C ASN A 160 -18.04 -10.16 -10.62
N SER A 161 -17.26 -9.07 -10.62
CA SER A 161 -16.88 -8.39 -11.87
C SER A 161 -15.85 -9.16 -12.71
N LEU A 162 -14.85 -9.76 -12.06
CA LEU A 162 -13.86 -10.60 -12.75
C LEU A 162 -14.48 -11.95 -13.14
N THR A 163 -15.27 -12.54 -12.24
CA THR A 163 -16.04 -13.76 -12.48
C THR A 163 -17.04 -13.59 -13.64
N MET A 164 -17.69 -12.43 -13.77
CA MET A 164 -18.57 -12.14 -14.92
C MET A 164 -17.79 -11.97 -16.22
N LYS A 165 -16.64 -11.29 -16.22
CA LYS A 165 -15.81 -11.17 -17.43
C LYS A 165 -15.23 -12.50 -17.90
N VAL A 166 -14.90 -13.40 -16.97
CA VAL A 166 -14.50 -14.78 -17.32
C VAL A 166 -15.68 -15.53 -17.94
N LYS A 167 -16.90 -15.37 -17.40
CA LYS A 167 -18.13 -15.96 -17.98
C LYS A 167 -18.45 -15.43 -19.39
N GLU A 168 -18.05 -14.19 -19.71
CA GLU A 168 -18.26 -13.62 -21.06
C GLU A 168 -17.31 -14.19 -22.12
N VAL A 169 -16.11 -14.63 -21.73
CA VAL A 169 -15.08 -15.13 -22.66
C VAL A 169 -15.06 -16.66 -22.71
N VAL A 170 -15.51 -17.32 -21.64
CA VAL A 170 -15.45 -18.76 -21.48
C VAL A 170 -16.85 -19.34 -21.62
N ASN A 171 -17.03 -20.37 -22.46
CA ASN A 171 -18.30 -21.08 -22.60
C ASN A 171 -18.78 -21.57 -21.22
N GLU A 172 -20.09 -21.45 -20.96
CA GLU A 172 -20.74 -21.73 -19.69
C GLU A 172 -20.45 -23.16 -19.18
N SER A 173 -20.20 -24.11 -20.07
CA SER A 173 -19.78 -25.47 -19.73
C SER A 173 -18.39 -25.52 -19.07
N LEU A 174 -17.40 -24.81 -19.62
CA LEU A 174 -16.03 -24.76 -19.12
C LEU A 174 -15.95 -23.92 -17.84
N TYR A 175 -16.73 -22.84 -17.77
CA TYR A 175 -16.87 -22.01 -16.56
C TYR A 175 -17.40 -22.83 -15.37
N ASN A 176 -18.43 -23.66 -15.59
CA ASN A 176 -19.00 -24.52 -14.55
C ASN A 176 -18.06 -25.69 -14.17
N ALA A 177 -17.20 -26.13 -15.08
CA ALA A 177 -16.16 -27.11 -14.77
C ALA A 177 -15.07 -26.51 -13.86
N LEU A 178 -14.59 -25.30 -14.19
CA LEU A 178 -13.55 -24.58 -13.42
C LEU A 178 -13.93 -24.24 -11.97
N LEU A 179 -15.22 -24.24 -11.65
CA LEU A 179 -15.73 -23.99 -10.30
C LEU A 179 -15.76 -25.23 -9.40
N LYS A 180 -15.46 -26.43 -9.92
CA LYS A 180 -15.41 -27.65 -9.12
C LYS A 180 -13.96 -27.88 -8.65
N ASP A 181 -13.76 -27.98 -7.34
CA ASP A 181 -12.43 -28.09 -6.69
C ASP A 181 -11.61 -29.33 -7.09
N THR A 182 -12.19 -30.27 -7.85
CA THR A 182 -11.49 -31.38 -8.49
C THR A 182 -12.12 -31.63 -9.86
N ILE A 183 -11.40 -31.30 -10.93
CA ILE A 183 -11.76 -31.64 -12.30
C ILE A 183 -10.88 -32.82 -12.69
N ASP A 184 -11.48 -33.93 -13.14
CA ASP A 184 -10.70 -35.01 -13.75
C ASP A 184 -10.27 -34.61 -15.18
N ASP A 185 -9.08 -35.08 -15.58
CA ASP A 185 -8.46 -34.71 -16.86
C ASP A 185 -9.30 -35.14 -18.08
N ASP A 186 -10.09 -36.21 -17.95
CA ASP A 186 -10.96 -36.71 -19.02
C ASP A 186 -12.14 -35.74 -19.28
N THR A 187 -12.68 -35.16 -18.23
CA THR A 187 -13.74 -34.13 -18.30
C THR A 187 -13.21 -32.84 -18.91
N LEU A 188 -11.97 -32.44 -18.57
CA LEU A 188 -11.32 -31.27 -19.18
C LEU A 188 -11.08 -31.48 -20.68
N ASN A 189 -10.56 -32.65 -21.07
CA ASN A 189 -10.28 -32.98 -22.47
C ASN A 189 -11.54 -33.05 -23.33
N ASN A 190 -12.64 -33.60 -22.81
CA ASN A 190 -13.92 -33.67 -23.53
C ASN A 190 -14.50 -32.27 -23.80
N ILE A 191 -14.38 -31.34 -22.85
CA ILE A 191 -14.86 -29.97 -23.05
C ILE A 191 -13.98 -29.24 -24.07
N LEU A 192 -12.66 -29.41 -24.02
CA LEU A 192 -11.74 -28.83 -25.01
C LEU A 192 -11.99 -29.33 -26.44
N MET A 193 -12.27 -30.63 -26.62
CA MET A 193 -12.60 -31.18 -27.94
C MET A 193 -13.94 -30.67 -28.48
N SER A 194 -14.93 -30.44 -27.62
CA SER A 194 -16.24 -29.88 -28.02
C SER A 194 -16.16 -28.43 -28.52
N LEU A 195 -15.17 -27.66 -28.05
CA LEU A 195 -14.94 -26.28 -28.48
C LEU A 195 -14.28 -26.24 -29.88
N ASN A 196 -13.33 -27.13 -30.15
CA ASN A 196 -12.66 -27.21 -31.46
C ASN A 196 -13.58 -27.77 -32.57
N ALA A 197 -14.56 -28.61 -32.21
CA ALA A 197 -15.53 -29.13 -33.18
C ALA A 197 -16.55 -28.08 -33.65
N GLY A 198 -16.79 -27.02 -32.86
CA GLY A 198 -17.69 -25.92 -33.21
C GLY A 198 -17.13 -24.94 -34.26
N GLU A 199 -15.81 -24.92 -34.46
CA GLU A 199 -15.18 -24.09 -35.50
C GLU A 199 -15.22 -24.75 -36.89
N ALA A 200 -15.37 -26.08 -36.97
CA ALA A 200 -15.40 -26.82 -38.23
C ALA A 200 -16.77 -26.82 -38.96
N GLN A 201 -17.82 -26.23 -38.37
CA GLN A 201 -19.16 -26.13 -38.97
C GLN A 201 -19.53 -24.72 -39.46
N ASN A 202 -18.60 -23.76 -39.36
CA ASN A 202 -18.80 -22.38 -39.82
C ASN A 202 -17.78 -21.93 -40.89
N GLU A 203 -17.13 -22.87 -41.58
CA GLU A 203 -16.41 -22.62 -42.84
C GLU A 203 -17.18 -23.18 -44.05
#